data_AF-A0A1F9BC76-F1
#
_entry.id   AF-A0A1F9BC76-F1
#
_cell.length_a   1.000
_cell.length_b   1.000
_cell.length_c   1.000
_cell.angle_alpha   90.00
_cell.angle_beta   90.00
_cell.angle_gamma   90.00
#
_symmetry.space_group_name_H-M   'P 1'
#
loop_
_entity.id
_entity.type
_entity.pdbx_description
1 polymer ?
#
loop_
_entity_poly.entity_id
_entity_poly.type
_entity_poly.pdbx_seq_one_letter_code
_entity_poly.pdbx_strand_id
1 'polypeptide(L)'
;MKRFHKSIIFGFRLGIFLTLLALMAVFFFGAYLERVEYGLYDLSSRLRVKSSAAPVAVIAIDEKSLADFGPWPWPRSYIAFMIDLLESYEARVIGLDIMYSDKDLNHGLKEVLNIIKTIENNPQYSRKNMSTIVLLAALKDAERRLDNDAILANSIAMNKKVVLPLFFVLGKSSVEDFHSFPDYLGNNSLFPFSFDDSVSAHGIVTPIPAFAKDSLAMGHVNVIADGDGTVRSEPLFINYNDKIFASFALQLTLAYLNLDLHDIKFGKELTFGSKTIPLFRHNKMLITFKNGIPYYSFLDVINKKIPAEAFKNKIVIIAPSIPVFGAIQVTPITFNVPAAKITANVIDNIISNDYILRPQWALILELLMIFFFGLYIALIIPQLKASSGAIISLGFLVFWLITGVFLFMVYGYWIKSIYSALLLIVGYIAIISKRYLLRERLKERIYADSVATNKMRKRDTQQAKN
;
A
#
# COMPACT_ATOMS: atom_id res chain seq x y z
N MET A 1 50.70 22.03 24.64
CA MET A 1 50.42 20.90 23.70
C MET A 1 49.61 19.74 24.30
N LYS A 2 49.90 19.22 25.51
CA LYS A 2 49.19 18.04 26.09
C LYS A 2 47.66 18.15 26.22
N ARG A 3 47.08 19.35 26.37
CA ARG A 3 45.62 19.56 26.53
C ARG A 3 44.83 19.49 25.21
N PHE A 4 45.42 19.91 24.09
CA PHE A 4 44.80 19.82 22.76
C PHE A 4 44.60 18.34 22.36
N HIS A 5 45.61 17.50 22.63
CA HIS A 5 45.55 16.06 22.37
C HIS A 5 44.43 15.35 23.14
N LYS A 6 44.21 15.66 24.42
CA LYS A 6 43.13 15.05 25.22
C LYS A 6 41.72 15.38 24.70
N SER A 7 41.51 16.60 24.18
CA SER A 7 40.25 17.01 23.56
C SER A 7 39.96 16.23 22.27
N ILE A 8 40.99 16.03 21.44
CA ILE A 8 40.89 15.33 20.15
C ILE A 8 40.65 13.84 20.37
N ILE A 9 41.40 13.19 21.26
CA ILE A 9 41.25 11.76 21.58
C ILE A 9 39.84 11.46 22.12
N PHE A 10 39.27 12.37 22.92
CA PHE A 10 37.91 12.19 23.41
C PHE A 10 36.86 12.38 22.31
N GLY A 11 36.98 13.44 21.49
CA GLY A 11 36.08 13.65 20.35
C GLY A 11 36.05 12.45 19.41
N PHE A 12 37.22 11.87 19.18
CA PHE A 12 37.38 10.63 18.42
C PHE A 12 36.64 9.44 19.05
N ARG A 13 36.85 9.17 20.36
CA ARG A 13 36.15 8.09 21.07
C ARG A 13 34.63 8.27 21.09
N LEU A 14 34.15 9.50 21.32
CA LEU A 14 32.73 9.80 21.34
C LEU A 14 32.10 9.65 19.95
N GLY A 15 32.77 10.14 18.90
CA GLY A 15 32.30 9.99 17.53
C GLY A 15 32.21 8.52 17.11
N ILE A 16 33.22 7.71 17.41
CA ILE A 16 33.19 6.26 17.18
C ILE A 16 32.04 5.61 17.95
N PHE A 17 31.90 5.91 19.25
CA PHE A 17 30.83 5.36 20.06
C PHE A 17 29.44 5.69 19.49
N LEU A 18 29.19 6.94 19.10
CA LEU A 18 27.93 7.35 18.50
C LEU A 18 27.69 6.71 17.14
N THR A 19 28.74 6.52 16.34
CA THR A 19 28.64 5.83 15.05
C THR A 19 28.27 4.36 15.25
N LEU A 20 28.93 3.67 16.19
CA LEU A 20 28.59 2.29 16.55
C LEU A 20 27.17 2.19 17.10
N LEU A 21 26.73 3.17 17.91
CA LEU A 21 25.37 3.24 18.44
C LEU A 21 24.35 3.48 17.32
N ALA A 22 24.63 4.34 16.35
CA ALA A 22 23.77 4.57 15.19
C ALA A 22 23.68 3.31 14.31
N LEU A 23 24.81 2.63 14.06
CA LEU A 23 24.82 1.34 13.37
C LEU A 23 23.98 0.31 14.14
N MET A 24 24.16 0.20 15.45
CA MET A 24 23.35 -0.67 16.30
C MET A 24 21.85 -0.29 16.22
N ALA A 25 21.52 1.01 16.21
CA ALA A 25 20.14 1.47 16.09
C ALA A 25 19.49 1.08 14.75
N VAL A 26 20.24 1.08 13.65
CA VAL A 26 19.74 0.59 12.34
C VAL A 26 19.32 -0.87 12.42
N PHE A 27 20.08 -1.72 13.12
CA PHE A 27 19.79 -3.16 13.21
C PHE A 27 18.78 -3.52 14.30
N PHE A 28 18.79 -2.84 15.46
CA PHE A 28 18.00 -3.22 16.63
C PHE A 28 16.79 -2.33 16.92
N PHE A 29 16.82 -1.05 16.51
CA PHE A 29 15.75 -0.07 16.78
C PHE A 29 15.07 0.42 15.50
N GLY A 30 15.24 -0.31 14.39
CA GLY A 30 14.77 0.08 13.06
C GLY A 30 13.32 0.53 13.02
N ALA A 31 12.42 -0.21 13.69
CA ALA A 31 10.97 0.02 13.66
C ALA A 31 10.52 1.39 14.21
N TYR A 32 11.17 1.91 15.27
CA TYR A 32 10.77 3.19 15.86
C TYR A 32 11.22 4.38 15.01
N LEU A 33 12.43 4.30 14.46
CA LEU A 33 12.98 5.33 13.59
C LEU A 33 12.33 5.33 12.20
N GLU A 34 11.77 4.20 11.78
CA GLU A 34 11.07 4.07 10.50
C GLU A 34 9.87 5.01 10.38
N ARG A 35 9.19 5.36 11.49
CA ARG A 35 8.08 6.32 11.48
C ARG A 35 8.49 7.71 10.99
N VAL A 36 9.66 8.19 11.42
CA VAL A 36 10.16 9.51 11.00
C VAL A 36 10.60 9.46 9.54
N GLU A 37 11.19 8.33 9.12
CA GLU A 37 11.53 8.07 7.71
C GLU A 37 10.28 8.07 6.82
N TYR A 38 9.18 7.46 7.29
CA TYR A 38 7.90 7.49 6.57
C TYR A 38 7.33 8.90 6.42
N GLY A 39 7.54 9.80 7.39
CA GLY A 39 7.19 11.21 7.22
C GLY A 39 7.93 11.88 6.05
N LEU A 40 9.22 11.58 5.87
CA LEU A 40 10.01 12.06 4.73
C LEU A 40 9.60 11.40 3.41
N TYR A 41 9.27 10.10 3.46
CA TYR A 41 8.71 9.37 2.32
C TYR A 41 7.40 10.00 1.84
N ASP A 42 6.50 10.34 2.77
CA ASP A 42 5.19 10.90 2.44
C ASP A 42 5.32 12.31 1.86
N LEU A 43 6.20 13.13 2.41
CA LEU A 43 6.55 14.43 1.83
C LEU A 43 7.07 14.27 0.40
N SER A 44 8.01 13.35 0.18
CA SER A 44 8.60 13.10 -1.14
C SER A 44 7.57 12.56 -2.13
N SER A 45 6.64 11.72 -1.66
CA SER A 45 5.53 11.20 -2.44
C SER A 45 4.58 12.31 -2.90
N ARG A 46 4.25 13.27 -2.03
CA ARG A 46 3.43 14.45 -2.38
C ARG A 46 4.09 15.34 -3.44
N LEU A 47 5.41 15.44 -3.42
CA LEU A 47 6.17 16.22 -4.41
C LEU A 47 6.32 15.49 -5.76
N ARG A 48 6.20 14.15 -5.78
CA ARG A 48 6.30 13.32 -6.99
C ARG A 48 4.97 13.18 -7.75
N VAL A 49 3.85 13.64 -7.18
CA VAL A 49 2.51 13.41 -7.74
C VAL A 49 2.39 13.94 -9.17
N LYS A 50 1.94 13.07 -10.07
CA LYS A 50 1.65 13.38 -11.47
C LYS A 50 0.21 12.99 -11.81
N SER A 51 -0.29 13.48 -12.94
CA SER A 51 -1.55 13.00 -13.50
C SER A 51 -1.37 11.60 -14.09
N SER A 52 -2.35 10.73 -13.83
CA SER A 52 -2.46 9.42 -14.44
C SER A 52 -2.76 9.56 -15.93
N ALA A 53 -2.05 8.79 -16.74
CA ALA A 53 -2.35 8.57 -18.16
C ALA A 53 -2.65 7.10 -18.44
N ALA A 54 -2.81 6.29 -17.39
CA ALA A 54 -3.07 4.87 -17.53
C ALA A 54 -4.47 4.61 -18.08
N PRO A 55 -4.66 3.53 -18.86
CA PRO A 55 -5.95 3.17 -19.43
C PRO A 55 -6.84 2.49 -18.37
N VAL A 56 -7.10 3.18 -17.26
CA VAL A 56 -7.92 2.70 -16.14
C VAL A 56 -8.98 3.73 -15.79
N ALA A 57 -10.20 3.27 -15.53
CA ALA A 57 -11.31 4.08 -15.05
C ALA A 57 -12.04 3.36 -13.91
N VAL A 58 -12.61 4.12 -12.97
CA VAL A 58 -13.40 3.57 -11.88
C VAL A 58 -14.84 4.03 -12.01
N ILE A 59 -15.77 3.08 -11.88
CA ILE A 59 -17.20 3.30 -11.74
C ILE A 59 -17.57 3.06 -10.28
N ALA A 60 -18.11 4.09 -9.67
CA ALA A 60 -18.33 4.19 -8.25
C ALA A 60 -19.77 3.91 -7.88
N ILE A 61 -19.99 2.97 -6.98
CA ILE A 61 -21.23 2.91 -6.20
C ILE A 61 -21.11 4.02 -5.15
N ASP A 62 -21.61 5.20 -5.52
CA ASP A 62 -21.49 6.46 -4.80
C ASP A 62 -22.82 6.91 -4.18
N GLU A 63 -22.77 7.94 -3.33
CA GLU A 63 -23.95 8.44 -2.60
C GLU A 63 -25.05 8.89 -3.57
N LYS A 64 -24.65 9.45 -4.71
CA LYS A 64 -25.55 9.84 -5.80
C LYS A 64 -26.33 8.65 -6.35
N SER A 65 -25.67 7.51 -6.56
CA SER A 65 -26.34 6.30 -7.03
C SER A 65 -27.23 5.68 -5.97
N LEU A 66 -26.86 5.73 -4.69
CA LEU A 66 -27.73 5.27 -3.60
C LEU A 66 -28.98 6.14 -3.43
N ALA A 67 -28.86 7.44 -3.66
CA ALA A 67 -30.01 8.35 -3.58
C ALA A 67 -31.08 8.03 -4.63
N ASP A 68 -30.68 7.47 -5.78
CA ASP A 68 -31.60 7.14 -6.89
C ASP A 68 -32.08 5.69 -6.86
N PHE A 69 -31.15 4.71 -6.70
CA PHE A 69 -31.48 3.28 -6.69
C PHE A 69 -31.92 2.74 -5.34
N GLY A 70 -31.76 3.53 -4.26
CA GLY A 70 -32.02 3.10 -2.90
C GLY A 70 -30.81 2.43 -2.23
N PRO A 71 -31.02 1.83 -1.05
CA PRO A 71 -29.95 1.29 -0.23
C PRO A 71 -29.25 0.10 -0.88
N TRP A 72 -27.94 0.01 -0.66
CA TRP A 72 -27.12 -1.14 -1.03
C TRP A 72 -27.38 -2.32 -0.07
N PRO A 73 -27.34 -3.59 -0.52
CA PRO A 73 -27.04 -4.07 -1.86
C PRO A 73 -28.21 -3.98 -2.85
N TRP A 74 -27.91 -3.60 -4.10
CA TRP A 74 -28.88 -3.62 -5.19
C TRP A 74 -29.02 -5.01 -5.83
N PRO A 75 -30.11 -5.26 -6.59
CA PRO A 75 -30.23 -6.47 -7.41
C PRO A 75 -29.03 -6.67 -8.34
N ARG A 76 -28.48 -7.90 -8.39
CA ARG A 76 -27.30 -8.23 -9.21
C ARG A 76 -27.53 -8.04 -10.72
N SER A 77 -28.78 -7.97 -11.16
CA SER A 77 -29.18 -7.58 -12.52
C SER A 77 -28.70 -6.19 -12.93
N TYR A 78 -28.54 -5.24 -11.99
CA TYR A 78 -27.99 -3.90 -12.30
C TYR A 78 -26.51 -3.99 -12.67
N ILE A 79 -25.77 -4.87 -11.98
CA ILE A 79 -24.36 -5.12 -12.25
C ILE A 79 -24.20 -5.88 -13.57
N ALA A 80 -25.06 -6.86 -13.84
CA ALA A 80 -25.08 -7.55 -15.13
C ALA A 80 -25.29 -6.56 -16.30
N PHE A 81 -26.27 -5.67 -16.18
CA PHE A 81 -26.51 -4.63 -17.18
C PHE A 81 -25.29 -3.71 -17.35
N MET A 82 -24.61 -3.34 -16.25
CA MET A 82 -23.39 -2.54 -16.33
C MET A 82 -22.27 -3.26 -17.07
N ILE A 83 -22.07 -4.56 -16.83
CA ILE A 83 -21.07 -5.37 -17.52
C ILE A 83 -21.39 -5.42 -19.03
N ASP A 84 -22.64 -5.71 -19.40
CA ASP A 84 -23.07 -5.78 -20.80
C ASP A 84 -22.95 -4.41 -21.50
N LEU A 85 -23.23 -3.33 -20.79
CA LEU A 85 -23.05 -1.97 -21.29
C LEU A 85 -21.57 -1.66 -21.56
N LEU A 86 -20.68 -2.01 -20.62
CA LEU A 86 -19.24 -1.81 -20.78
C LEU A 86 -18.65 -2.65 -21.91
N GLU A 87 -19.17 -3.86 -22.14
CA GLU A 87 -18.82 -4.65 -23.32
C GLU A 87 -19.21 -3.93 -24.61
N SER A 88 -20.43 -3.37 -24.66
CA SER A 88 -20.88 -2.59 -25.83
C SER A 88 -20.04 -1.33 -26.07
N TYR A 89 -19.35 -0.84 -25.05
CA TYR A 89 -18.40 0.27 -25.11
C TYR A 89 -16.96 -0.17 -25.37
N GLU A 90 -16.73 -1.45 -25.67
CA GLU A 90 -15.43 -2.05 -25.94
C GLU A 90 -14.45 -1.88 -24.76
N ALA A 91 -14.93 -1.99 -23.52
CA ALA A 91 -14.04 -2.14 -22.37
C ALA A 91 -13.13 -3.37 -22.56
N ARG A 92 -11.85 -3.23 -22.22
CA ARG A 92 -10.87 -4.31 -22.45
C ARG A 92 -10.90 -5.35 -21.35
N VAL A 93 -11.03 -4.91 -20.10
CA VAL A 93 -11.15 -5.75 -18.90
C VAL A 93 -12.08 -5.06 -17.93
N ILE A 94 -12.94 -5.84 -17.26
CA ILE A 94 -13.86 -5.36 -16.25
C ILE A 94 -13.46 -5.97 -14.90
N GLY A 95 -13.06 -5.14 -13.95
CA GLY A 95 -12.83 -5.54 -12.57
C GLY A 95 -14.07 -5.31 -11.74
N LEU A 96 -14.70 -6.38 -11.24
CA LEU A 96 -15.88 -6.25 -10.39
C LEU A 96 -15.46 -6.36 -8.92
N ASP A 97 -15.05 -5.26 -8.30
CA ASP A 97 -14.58 -5.22 -6.90
C ASP A 97 -15.77 -5.21 -5.92
N ILE A 98 -16.55 -6.31 -5.93
CA ILE A 98 -17.71 -6.54 -5.08
C ILE A 98 -17.68 -8.01 -4.61
N MET A 99 -17.79 -8.22 -3.30
CA MET A 99 -17.73 -9.55 -2.72
C MET A 99 -19.09 -10.25 -2.75
N TYR A 100 -19.26 -11.20 -3.67
CA TYR A 100 -20.47 -12.03 -3.79
C TYR A 100 -20.27 -13.43 -3.18
N SER A 101 -20.05 -13.50 -1.87
CA SER A 101 -19.82 -14.76 -1.14
C SER A 101 -21.06 -15.64 -1.03
N ASP A 102 -22.24 -15.03 -1.03
CA ASP A 102 -23.51 -15.71 -0.79
C ASP A 102 -24.44 -15.60 -2.00
N LYS A 103 -25.47 -16.44 -2.08
CA LYS A 103 -26.52 -16.32 -3.09
C LYS A 103 -27.40 -15.10 -2.84
N ASP A 104 -27.99 -14.56 -3.90
CA ASP A 104 -28.97 -13.48 -3.75
C ASP A 104 -30.22 -13.96 -2.99
N LEU A 105 -30.69 -13.13 -2.05
CA LEU A 105 -31.85 -13.43 -1.21
C LEU A 105 -33.09 -12.71 -1.77
N ASN A 106 -33.56 -13.15 -2.93
CA ASN A 106 -34.76 -12.63 -3.54
C ASN A 106 -36.03 -13.36 -3.03
N HIS A 107 -36.78 -12.70 -2.13
CA HIS A 107 -38.04 -13.24 -1.60
C HIS A 107 -39.10 -13.49 -2.67
N GLY A 108 -39.17 -12.65 -3.71
CA GLY A 108 -40.08 -12.83 -4.83
C GLY A 108 -39.77 -14.08 -5.64
N LEU A 109 -38.48 -14.32 -5.92
CA LEU A 109 -38.03 -15.55 -6.58
C LEU A 109 -38.40 -16.78 -5.76
N LYS A 110 -38.16 -16.74 -4.43
CA LYS A 110 -38.49 -17.83 -3.53
C LYS A 110 -39.98 -18.18 -3.57
N GLU A 111 -40.85 -17.17 -3.61
CA GLU A 111 -42.28 -17.39 -3.67
C GLU A 111 -42.73 -17.96 -5.02
N VAL A 112 -42.20 -17.43 -6.14
CA VAL A 112 -42.47 -17.98 -7.47
C VAL A 112 -42.06 -19.45 -7.56
N LEU A 113 -40.89 -19.81 -7.04
CA LEU A 113 -40.42 -21.20 -6.97
C LEU A 113 -41.34 -22.09 -6.11
N ASN A 114 -41.87 -21.58 -5.00
CA ASN A 114 -42.83 -22.30 -4.17
C ASN A 114 -44.15 -22.56 -4.91
N ILE A 115 -44.65 -21.57 -5.65
CA ILE A 115 -45.87 -21.70 -6.47
C ILE A 115 -45.65 -22.74 -7.57
N ILE A 116 -44.52 -22.67 -8.29
CA ILE A 116 -44.15 -23.66 -9.33
C ILE A 116 -44.14 -25.07 -8.73
N LYS A 117 -43.44 -25.27 -7.61
CA LYS A 117 -43.37 -26.58 -6.91
C LYS A 117 -44.75 -27.08 -6.48
N THR A 118 -45.61 -26.18 -5.99
CA THR A 118 -46.97 -26.54 -5.55
C THR A 118 -47.84 -27.01 -6.72
N ILE A 119 -47.73 -26.36 -7.88
CA ILE A 119 -48.45 -26.75 -9.10
C ILE A 119 -47.91 -28.09 -9.64
N GLU A 120 -46.59 -28.24 -9.71
CA GLU A 120 -45.95 -29.46 -10.26
C GLU A 120 -46.22 -30.70 -9.39
N ASN A 121 -46.21 -30.56 -8.06
CA ASN A 121 -46.41 -31.67 -7.12
C ASN A 121 -47.88 -32.05 -6.91
N ASN A 122 -48.84 -31.25 -7.39
CA ASN A 122 -50.26 -31.55 -7.22
C ASN A 122 -50.82 -32.29 -8.46
N PRO A 123 -51.24 -33.56 -8.33
CA PRO A 123 -51.76 -34.36 -9.44
C PRO A 123 -52.96 -33.74 -10.17
N GLN A 124 -53.73 -32.89 -9.49
CA GLN A 124 -54.89 -32.21 -10.10
C GLN A 124 -54.47 -31.15 -11.12
N TYR A 125 -53.39 -30.42 -10.84
CA TYR A 125 -52.86 -29.40 -11.74
C TYR A 125 -51.84 -29.96 -12.74
N SER A 126 -51.22 -31.11 -12.43
CA SER A 126 -50.33 -31.83 -13.34
C SER A 126 -51.03 -32.36 -14.61
N ARG A 127 -52.37 -32.43 -14.64
CA ARG A 127 -53.12 -32.62 -15.89
C ARG A 127 -52.92 -31.38 -16.78
N LYS A 128 -52.14 -31.54 -17.85
CA LYS A 128 -51.73 -30.52 -18.85
C LYS A 128 -52.92 -29.88 -19.60
N ASN A 129 -53.85 -29.27 -18.89
CA ASN A 129 -54.85 -28.39 -19.49
C ASN A 129 -54.13 -27.11 -19.94
N MET A 130 -54.57 -26.54 -21.07
CA MET A 130 -53.88 -25.41 -21.72
C MET A 130 -53.63 -24.23 -20.77
N SER A 131 -54.56 -23.94 -19.85
CA SER A 131 -54.42 -22.89 -18.84
C SER A 131 -53.26 -23.13 -17.87
N THR A 132 -53.07 -24.35 -17.39
CA THR A 132 -51.95 -24.68 -16.49
C THR A 132 -50.61 -24.57 -17.23
N ILE A 133 -50.56 -24.95 -18.51
CA ILE A 133 -49.35 -24.81 -19.33
C ILE A 133 -48.97 -23.33 -19.46
N VAL A 134 -49.95 -22.46 -19.78
CA VAL A 134 -49.73 -21.02 -19.91
C VAL A 134 -49.29 -20.40 -18.58
N LEU A 135 -49.92 -20.78 -17.46
CA LEU A 135 -49.54 -20.29 -16.13
C LEU A 135 -48.12 -20.71 -15.75
N LEU A 136 -47.76 -21.98 -15.95
CA LEU A 136 -46.40 -22.47 -15.69
C LEU A 136 -45.37 -21.77 -16.57
N ALA A 137 -45.70 -21.49 -17.83
CA ALA A 137 -44.82 -20.72 -18.72
C ALA A 137 -44.61 -19.29 -18.19
N ALA A 138 -45.67 -18.62 -17.75
CA ALA A 138 -45.58 -17.28 -17.16
C ALA A 138 -44.77 -17.25 -15.85
N LEU A 139 -44.93 -18.27 -14.99
CA LEU A 139 -44.16 -18.39 -13.75
C LEU A 139 -42.68 -18.68 -14.02
N LYS A 140 -42.36 -19.54 -15.00
CA LYS A 140 -40.97 -19.79 -15.43
C LYS A 140 -40.32 -18.56 -16.05
N ASP A 141 -41.09 -17.73 -16.75
CA ASP A 141 -40.61 -16.43 -17.22
C ASP A 141 -40.33 -15.46 -16.05
N ALA A 142 -41.23 -15.42 -15.05
CA ALA A 142 -41.02 -14.63 -13.84
C ALA A 142 -39.80 -15.10 -13.04
N GLU A 143 -39.59 -16.41 -12.91
CA GLU A 143 -38.39 -17.00 -12.29
C GLU A 143 -37.12 -16.46 -12.96
N ARG A 144 -37.02 -16.54 -14.29
CA ARG A 144 -35.86 -16.04 -15.05
C ARG A 144 -35.61 -14.54 -14.85
N ARG A 145 -36.67 -13.73 -14.75
CA ARG A 145 -36.54 -12.28 -14.52
C ARG A 145 -36.16 -11.93 -13.08
N LEU A 146 -36.46 -12.80 -12.12
CA LEU A 146 -36.18 -12.59 -10.69
C LEU A 146 -34.87 -13.23 -10.23
N ASP A 147 -34.33 -14.18 -10.98
CA ASP A 147 -33.05 -14.83 -10.70
C ASP A 147 -31.86 -13.93 -11.08
N ASN A 148 -31.59 -12.96 -10.22
CA ASN A 148 -30.49 -12.01 -10.40
C ASN A 148 -29.11 -12.70 -10.40
N ASP A 149 -28.96 -13.83 -9.71
CA ASP A 149 -27.73 -14.63 -9.74
C ASP A 149 -27.51 -15.23 -11.13
N ALA A 150 -28.54 -15.87 -11.71
CA ALA A 150 -28.44 -16.39 -13.07
C ALA A 150 -28.19 -15.28 -14.09
N ILE A 151 -28.83 -14.12 -13.94
CA ILE A 151 -28.63 -12.96 -14.83
C ILE A 151 -27.16 -12.49 -14.79
N LEU A 152 -26.58 -12.30 -13.60
CA LEU A 152 -25.19 -11.88 -13.46
C LEU A 152 -24.21 -12.96 -13.92
N ALA A 153 -24.44 -14.23 -13.58
CA ALA A 153 -23.60 -15.34 -14.02
C ALA A 153 -23.53 -15.43 -15.55
N ASN A 154 -24.69 -15.29 -16.23
CA ASN A 154 -24.75 -15.30 -17.68
C ASN A 154 -23.97 -14.14 -18.30
N SER A 155 -24.09 -12.92 -17.75
CA SER A 155 -23.32 -11.77 -18.21
C SER A 155 -21.81 -11.98 -18.03
N ILE A 156 -21.37 -12.49 -16.88
CA ILE A 156 -19.95 -12.83 -16.64
C ILE A 156 -19.45 -13.85 -17.69
N ALA A 157 -20.19 -14.94 -17.89
CA ALA A 157 -19.82 -16.02 -18.79
C ALA A 157 -19.79 -15.61 -20.27
N MET A 158 -20.69 -14.71 -20.69
CA MET A 158 -20.75 -14.23 -22.08
C MET A 158 -19.60 -13.28 -22.41
N ASN A 159 -19.24 -12.39 -21.48
CA ASN A 159 -18.26 -11.33 -21.75
C ASN A 159 -16.81 -11.84 -21.62
N LYS A 160 -16.53 -12.87 -20.81
CA LYS A 160 -15.18 -13.47 -20.60
C LYS A 160 -14.05 -12.47 -20.32
N LYS A 161 -14.39 -11.28 -19.82
CA LYS A 161 -13.47 -10.17 -19.51
C LYS A 161 -13.53 -9.74 -18.04
N VAL A 162 -14.30 -10.46 -17.23
CA VAL A 162 -14.59 -10.08 -15.85
C VAL A 162 -13.58 -10.72 -14.90
N VAL A 163 -12.87 -9.89 -14.15
CA VAL A 163 -12.00 -10.31 -13.05
C VAL A 163 -12.74 -10.10 -11.73
N LEU A 164 -12.72 -11.12 -10.86
CA LEU A 164 -13.43 -11.15 -9.59
C LEU A 164 -12.50 -11.03 -8.37
N PRO A 165 -12.99 -10.55 -7.22
CA PRO A 165 -12.19 -10.32 -6.05
C PRO A 165 -12.13 -11.58 -5.18
N LEU A 166 -11.00 -11.76 -4.53
CA LEU A 166 -10.80 -12.67 -3.41
C LEU A 166 -10.50 -11.84 -2.17
N PHE A 167 -10.93 -12.31 -1.00
CA PHE A 167 -10.54 -11.67 0.26
C PHE A 167 -9.95 -12.69 1.20
N PHE A 168 -8.74 -12.43 1.68
CA PHE A 168 -8.05 -13.31 2.60
C PHE A 168 -8.09 -12.78 4.03
N VAL A 169 -8.28 -13.66 5.00
CA VAL A 169 -8.11 -13.35 6.42
C VAL A 169 -6.64 -13.56 6.76
N LEU A 170 -5.93 -12.45 6.96
CA LEU A 170 -4.49 -12.45 7.16
C LEU A 170 -4.11 -13.02 8.52
N GLY A 171 -3.05 -13.82 8.55
CA GLY A 171 -2.52 -14.44 9.76
C GLY A 171 -1.76 -15.72 9.44
N LYS A 172 -1.07 -16.25 10.44
CA LYS A 172 -0.36 -17.53 10.29
C LYS A 172 -1.39 -18.65 10.30
N SER A 173 -1.36 -19.49 9.27
CA SER A 173 -2.23 -20.67 9.18
C SER A 173 -1.96 -21.60 10.37
N SER A 174 -3.01 -22.02 11.09
CA SER A 174 -2.90 -23.12 12.02
C SER A 174 -3.06 -24.44 11.27
N VAL A 175 -2.44 -25.51 11.77
CA VAL A 175 -2.47 -26.85 11.11
C VAL A 175 -3.90 -27.40 10.99
N GLU A 176 -4.86 -26.85 11.72
CA GLU A 176 -6.26 -27.27 11.74
C GLU A 176 -7.16 -26.53 10.73
N ASP A 177 -6.67 -25.47 10.06
CA ASP A 177 -7.48 -24.61 9.16
C ASP A 177 -7.53 -25.10 7.69
N PHE A 178 -7.21 -26.38 7.42
CA PHE A 178 -7.32 -26.96 6.07
C PHE A 178 -8.78 -27.13 5.63
N HIS A 179 -9.40 -26.03 5.22
CA HIS A 179 -10.67 -26.07 4.49
C HIS A 179 -10.46 -26.60 3.08
N SER A 180 -11.44 -27.35 2.58
CA SER A 180 -11.45 -27.90 1.22
C SER A 180 -11.25 -26.79 0.19
N PHE A 181 -10.13 -26.86 -0.53
CA PHE A 181 -9.76 -25.91 -1.58
C PHE A 181 -10.69 -26.09 -2.80
N PRO A 182 -11.52 -25.10 -3.18
CA PRO A 182 -12.37 -25.24 -4.35
C PRO A 182 -11.55 -25.35 -5.64
N ASP A 183 -11.86 -26.35 -6.48
CA ASP A 183 -11.10 -26.64 -7.71
C ASP A 183 -10.98 -25.43 -8.66
N TYR A 184 -12.01 -24.59 -8.71
CA TYR A 184 -12.07 -23.41 -9.59
C TYR A 184 -11.04 -22.31 -9.23
N LEU A 185 -10.43 -22.36 -8.04
CA LEU A 185 -9.35 -21.46 -7.66
C LEU A 185 -8.00 -21.85 -8.24
N GLY A 186 -7.85 -23.08 -8.75
CA GLY A 186 -6.57 -23.62 -9.21
C GLY A 186 -5.87 -22.72 -10.24
N ASN A 187 -6.59 -22.27 -11.25
CA ASN A 187 -6.05 -21.42 -12.33
C ASN A 187 -5.67 -19.99 -11.88
N ASN A 188 -6.07 -19.59 -10.67
CA ASN A 188 -5.84 -18.28 -10.10
C ASN A 188 -4.79 -18.29 -8.97
N SER A 189 -4.03 -19.39 -8.91
CA SER A 189 -3.00 -19.62 -7.91
C SER A 189 -1.73 -20.13 -8.57
N LEU A 190 -0.59 -19.82 -7.95
CA LEU A 190 0.71 -20.39 -8.31
C LEU A 190 1.27 -21.14 -7.12
N PHE A 191 2.24 -22.02 -7.38
CA PHE A 191 3.05 -22.57 -6.30
C PHE A 191 4.02 -21.50 -5.77
N PRO A 192 4.29 -21.48 -4.46
CA PRO A 192 5.32 -20.63 -3.88
C PRO A 192 6.66 -20.87 -4.58
N PHE A 193 7.41 -19.80 -4.78
CA PHE A 193 8.73 -19.83 -5.42
C PHE A 193 9.84 -19.76 -4.37
N SER A 194 11.09 -20.02 -4.78
CA SER A 194 12.23 -19.92 -3.88
C SER A 194 12.34 -18.51 -3.27
N PHE A 195 12.42 -18.43 -1.94
CA PHE A 195 12.43 -17.17 -1.17
C PHE A 195 11.11 -16.38 -1.17
N ASP A 196 9.97 -17.03 -1.40
CA ASP A 196 8.66 -16.43 -1.16
C ASP A 196 8.53 -15.97 0.31
N ASP A 197 8.27 -14.68 0.49
CA ASP A 197 8.05 -14.01 1.78
C ASP A 197 6.66 -13.34 1.81
N SER A 198 5.77 -13.74 0.89
CA SER A 198 4.42 -13.21 0.77
C SER A 198 3.65 -13.30 2.09
N VAL A 199 2.78 -12.32 2.34
CA VAL A 199 1.96 -12.30 3.55
C VAL A 199 1.07 -13.55 3.61
N SER A 200 1.09 -14.25 4.74
CA SER A 200 0.28 -15.45 4.94
C SER A 200 -1.15 -15.13 5.36
N ALA A 201 -2.07 -16.01 4.97
CA ALA A 201 -3.46 -16.00 5.36
C ALA A 201 -3.89 -17.37 5.92
N HIS A 202 -4.90 -17.36 6.79
CA HIS A 202 -5.49 -18.57 7.35
C HIS A 202 -6.95 -18.77 6.92
N GLY A 203 -7.57 -17.78 6.27
CA GLY A 203 -8.92 -17.88 5.75
C GLY A 203 -9.05 -17.22 4.39
N ILE A 204 -10.05 -17.65 3.63
CA ILE A 204 -10.41 -17.08 2.33
C ILE A 204 -11.92 -16.93 2.23
N VAL A 205 -12.35 -15.80 1.69
CA VAL A 205 -13.71 -15.55 1.23
C VAL A 205 -13.64 -15.54 -0.29
N THR A 206 -14.55 -16.26 -0.95
CA THR A 206 -14.59 -16.45 -2.39
C THR A 206 -15.96 -16.06 -2.94
N PRO A 207 -16.06 -15.63 -4.21
CA PRO A 207 -17.34 -15.49 -4.89
C PRO A 207 -18.07 -16.84 -5.00
N ILE A 208 -19.40 -16.83 -5.09
CA ILE A 208 -20.15 -18.05 -5.32
C ILE A 208 -19.66 -18.79 -6.59
N PRO A 209 -19.69 -20.13 -6.62
CA PRO A 209 -19.16 -20.90 -7.74
C PRO A 209 -19.76 -20.57 -9.11
N ALA A 210 -21.00 -20.08 -9.14
CA ALA A 210 -21.69 -19.66 -10.35
C ALA A 210 -21.03 -18.46 -11.04
N PHE A 211 -20.29 -17.62 -10.30
CA PHE A 211 -19.56 -16.48 -10.84
C PHE A 211 -18.08 -16.82 -11.05
N ALA A 212 -17.49 -17.55 -10.10
CA ALA A 212 -16.07 -17.85 -10.10
C ALA A 212 -15.62 -18.69 -11.31
N LYS A 213 -16.40 -19.70 -11.70
CA LYS A 213 -16.02 -20.67 -12.75
C LYS A 213 -15.86 -20.06 -14.14
N ASP A 214 -16.75 -19.13 -14.51
CA ASP A 214 -16.77 -18.53 -15.85
C ASP A 214 -16.14 -17.13 -15.89
N SER A 215 -15.59 -16.66 -14.76
CA SER A 215 -14.80 -15.43 -14.71
C SER A 215 -13.46 -15.59 -15.43
N LEU A 216 -12.91 -14.50 -15.95
CA LEU A 216 -11.61 -14.49 -16.63
C LEU A 216 -10.48 -14.83 -15.66
N ALA A 217 -10.49 -14.19 -14.48
CA ALA A 217 -9.51 -14.38 -13.44
C ALA A 217 -10.07 -13.95 -12.08
N MET A 218 -9.35 -14.30 -11.02
CA MET A 218 -9.61 -13.92 -9.65
C MET A 218 -8.32 -13.44 -8.99
N GLY A 219 -8.41 -12.34 -8.22
CA GLY A 219 -7.27 -11.78 -7.49
C GLY A 219 -7.68 -11.13 -6.18
N HIS A 220 -6.76 -11.06 -5.21
CA HIS A 220 -7.12 -10.58 -3.88
C HIS A 220 -7.25 -9.05 -3.81
N VAL A 221 -8.17 -8.56 -2.98
CA VAL A 221 -8.40 -7.11 -2.75
C VAL A 221 -7.89 -6.63 -1.40
N ASN A 222 -7.11 -7.45 -0.71
CA ASN A 222 -6.51 -7.12 0.58
C ASN A 222 -5.63 -5.88 0.54
N VAL A 223 -6.01 -4.87 1.33
CA VAL A 223 -5.20 -3.68 1.57
C VAL A 223 -4.51 -3.80 2.93
N ILE A 224 -3.19 -3.61 2.96
CA ILE A 224 -2.37 -3.71 4.18
C ILE A 224 -1.71 -2.36 4.45
N ALA A 225 -2.18 -1.67 5.47
CA ALA A 225 -1.55 -0.45 5.96
C ALA A 225 -0.24 -0.76 6.72
N ASP A 226 0.68 0.19 6.71
CA ASP A 226 1.86 0.16 7.56
C ASP A 226 1.49 0.36 9.04
N GLY A 227 2.46 0.22 9.95
CA GLY A 227 2.22 0.35 11.40
C GLY A 227 1.74 1.72 11.88
N ASP A 228 1.64 2.71 10.99
CA ASP A 228 1.05 4.03 11.23
C ASP A 228 -0.34 4.21 10.58
N GLY A 229 -0.91 3.15 9.99
CA GLY A 229 -2.22 3.17 9.34
C GLY A 229 -2.21 3.71 7.90
N THR A 230 -1.06 4.06 7.34
CA THR A 230 -0.94 4.56 5.96
C THR A 230 -0.64 3.43 4.98
N VAL A 231 -1.34 3.41 3.85
CA VAL A 231 -1.13 2.44 2.76
C VAL A 231 -0.08 2.98 1.80
N ARG A 232 1.14 2.40 1.84
CA ARG A 232 2.25 2.78 0.95
C ARG A 232 2.59 1.71 -0.08
N SER A 233 2.13 0.49 0.13
CA SER A 233 2.49 -0.68 -0.65
C SER A 233 1.30 -1.59 -0.89
N GLU A 234 1.35 -2.30 -2.02
CA GLU A 234 0.42 -3.32 -2.43
C GLU A 234 1.06 -4.69 -2.21
N PRO A 235 0.46 -5.63 -1.44
CA PRO A 235 0.87 -7.03 -1.50
C PRO A 235 0.56 -7.56 -2.90
N LEU A 236 1.57 -7.96 -3.68
CA LEU A 236 1.31 -8.53 -5.01
C LEU A 236 0.79 -9.95 -4.92
N PHE A 237 1.14 -10.64 -3.83
CA PHE A 237 0.67 -11.98 -3.55
C PHE A 237 0.31 -12.17 -2.08
N ILE A 238 -0.62 -13.10 -1.85
CA ILE A 238 -0.94 -13.65 -0.54
C ILE A 238 -0.72 -15.16 -0.57
N ASN A 239 -0.04 -15.68 0.44
CA ASN A 239 0.16 -17.11 0.63
C ASN A 239 -1.00 -17.70 1.43
N TYR A 240 -1.65 -18.72 0.88
CA TYR A 240 -2.74 -19.47 1.50
C TYR A 240 -2.69 -20.93 1.06
N ASN A 241 -2.61 -21.86 2.03
CA ASN A 241 -2.56 -23.31 1.81
C ASN A 241 -1.49 -23.74 0.77
N ASP A 242 -0.24 -23.31 0.99
CA ASP A 242 0.92 -23.62 0.12
C ASP A 242 0.74 -23.20 -1.34
N LYS A 243 -0.07 -22.17 -1.56
CA LYS A 243 -0.30 -21.51 -2.85
C LYS A 243 -0.25 -20.00 -2.69
N ILE A 244 0.20 -19.32 -3.72
CA ILE A 244 0.19 -17.86 -3.77
C ILE A 244 -0.89 -17.37 -4.72
N PHE A 245 -1.62 -16.35 -4.30
CA PHE A 245 -2.69 -15.72 -5.05
C PHE A 245 -2.28 -14.31 -5.41
N ALA A 246 -2.39 -13.94 -6.68
CA ALA A 246 -2.06 -12.59 -7.14
C ALA A 246 -3.08 -11.57 -6.67
N SER A 247 -2.64 -10.31 -6.56
CA SER A 247 -3.54 -9.20 -6.27
C SER A 247 -4.51 -8.95 -7.42
N PHE A 248 -5.66 -8.39 -7.09
CA PHE A 248 -6.70 -8.03 -8.04
C PHE A 248 -6.17 -7.05 -9.10
N ALA A 249 -5.35 -6.08 -8.69
CA ALA A 249 -4.70 -5.14 -9.60
C ALA A 249 -3.72 -5.84 -10.58
N LEU A 250 -2.97 -6.84 -10.10
CA LEU A 250 -2.04 -7.61 -10.93
C LEU A 250 -2.81 -8.44 -11.97
N GLN A 251 -3.87 -9.14 -11.55
CA GLN A 251 -4.72 -9.93 -12.46
C GLN A 251 -5.40 -9.07 -13.53
N LEU A 252 -5.93 -7.90 -13.15
CA LEU A 252 -6.48 -6.94 -14.11
C LEU A 252 -5.44 -6.49 -15.13
N THR A 253 -4.20 -6.28 -14.70
CA THR A 253 -3.12 -5.84 -15.57
C THR A 253 -2.66 -6.93 -16.51
N LEU A 254 -2.53 -8.18 -16.04
CA LEU A 254 -2.23 -9.34 -16.87
C LEU A 254 -3.31 -9.56 -17.94
N ALA A 255 -4.57 -9.58 -17.53
CA ALA A 255 -5.72 -9.67 -18.42
C ALA A 255 -5.70 -8.55 -19.48
N TYR A 256 -5.40 -7.32 -19.07
CA TYR A 256 -5.30 -6.19 -19.99
C TYR A 256 -4.18 -6.40 -21.01
N LEU A 257 -3.03 -6.91 -20.59
CA LEU A 257 -1.91 -7.20 -21.47
C LEU A 257 -2.06 -8.50 -22.26
N ASN A 258 -3.17 -9.23 -22.08
CA ASN A 258 -3.42 -10.55 -22.66
C ASN A 258 -2.31 -11.55 -22.30
N LEU A 259 -1.97 -11.57 -21.01
CA LEU A 259 -1.01 -12.47 -20.37
C LEU A 259 -1.70 -13.29 -19.29
N ASP A 260 -1.19 -14.49 -19.04
CA ASP A 260 -1.69 -15.36 -17.98
C ASP A 260 -0.85 -15.22 -16.70
N LEU A 261 -1.44 -15.59 -15.57
CA LEU A 261 -0.75 -15.60 -14.27
C LEU A 261 0.54 -16.45 -14.29
N HIS A 262 0.54 -17.52 -15.09
CA HIS A 262 1.67 -18.45 -15.22
C HIS A 262 2.81 -17.91 -16.09
N ASP A 263 2.61 -16.79 -16.81
CA ASP A 263 3.68 -16.11 -17.56
C ASP A 263 4.63 -15.30 -16.65
N ILE A 264 4.27 -15.17 -15.38
CA ILE A 264 5.09 -14.48 -14.38
C ILE A 264 6.36 -15.27 -14.09
N LYS A 265 7.49 -14.59 -14.20
CA LYS A 265 8.80 -15.10 -13.78
C LYS A 265 9.22 -14.41 -12.49
N PHE A 266 9.55 -15.23 -11.50
CA PHE A 266 9.98 -14.81 -10.18
C PHE A 266 11.50 -14.64 -10.10
N GLY A 267 11.92 -13.58 -9.41
CA GLY A 267 13.31 -13.25 -9.14
C GLY A 267 13.40 -12.19 -8.04
N LYS A 268 14.48 -11.40 -8.04
CA LYS A 268 14.56 -10.19 -7.20
C LYS A 268 13.50 -9.15 -7.55
N GLU A 269 13.06 -9.20 -8.79
CA GLU A 269 11.99 -8.42 -9.37
C GLU A 269 11.04 -9.40 -10.05
N LEU A 270 9.79 -8.99 -10.22
CA LEU A 270 8.79 -9.80 -10.89
C LEU A 270 8.70 -9.37 -12.35
N THR A 271 8.78 -10.32 -13.28
CA THR A 271 8.81 -10.01 -14.73
C THR A 271 7.74 -10.78 -15.49
N PHE A 272 7.07 -10.12 -16.42
CA PHE A 272 6.09 -10.72 -17.34
C PHE A 272 5.95 -9.83 -18.58
N GLY A 273 5.85 -10.44 -19.76
CA GLY A 273 5.89 -9.69 -21.02
C GLY A 273 7.11 -8.74 -21.09
N SER A 274 6.85 -7.44 -21.23
CA SER A 274 7.86 -6.36 -21.17
C SER A 274 7.87 -5.57 -19.85
N LYS A 275 7.16 -6.06 -18.84
CA LYS A 275 7.00 -5.40 -17.54
C LYS A 275 7.94 -6.00 -16.50
N THR A 276 8.38 -5.12 -15.60
CA THR A 276 9.23 -5.47 -14.48
C THR A 276 8.73 -4.72 -13.25
N ILE A 277 8.29 -5.44 -12.23
CA ILE A 277 7.81 -4.89 -10.98
C ILE A 277 8.90 -5.06 -9.91
N PRO A 278 9.43 -3.96 -9.35
CA PRO A 278 10.36 -4.04 -8.25
C PRO A 278 9.65 -4.54 -6.98
N LEU A 279 10.24 -5.55 -6.34
CA LEU A 279 9.71 -6.10 -5.10
C LEU A 279 10.31 -5.37 -3.89
N PHE A 280 9.45 -5.12 -2.91
CA PHE A 280 9.75 -4.63 -1.58
C PHE A 280 9.25 -5.66 -0.57
N ARG A 281 9.91 -5.75 0.60
CA ARG A 281 9.63 -6.66 1.74
C ARG A 281 8.28 -7.39 1.68
N HIS A 282 8.28 -8.71 1.83
CA HIS A 282 7.09 -9.57 1.73
C HIS A 282 6.37 -9.53 0.37
N ASN A 283 7.14 -9.48 -0.73
CA ASN A 283 6.63 -9.44 -2.11
C ASN A 283 5.59 -8.34 -2.38
N LYS A 284 5.76 -7.19 -1.71
CA LYS A 284 4.94 -6.00 -1.93
C LYS A 284 5.54 -5.11 -3.01
N MET A 285 4.71 -4.28 -3.63
CA MET A 285 5.13 -3.20 -4.52
C MET A 285 4.86 -1.86 -3.83
N LEU A 286 5.83 -0.95 -3.78
CA LEU A 286 5.58 0.41 -3.31
C LEU A 286 4.77 1.17 -4.37
N ILE A 287 3.80 1.98 -3.92
CA ILE A 287 2.84 2.64 -4.79
C ILE A 287 3.22 4.10 -5.00
N THR A 288 3.47 4.47 -6.26
CA THR A 288 3.47 5.85 -6.74
C THR A 288 2.02 6.31 -6.92
N PHE A 289 1.52 7.13 -6.00
CA PHE A 289 0.16 7.64 -6.12
C PHE A 289 0.10 8.82 -7.11
N LYS A 290 -0.89 8.78 -8.01
CA LYS A 290 -1.19 9.76 -9.05
C LYS A 290 -2.60 10.31 -8.90
N ASN A 291 -2.79 11.51 -9.44
CA ASN A 291 -4.09 12.16 -9.52
C ASN A 291 -4.72 11.98 -10.90
N GLY A 292 -5.97 12.39 -11.09
CA GLY A 292 -6.61 12.41 -12.40
C GLY A 292 -7.04 11.05 -12.95
N ILE A 293 -7.04 9.99 -12.14
CA ILE A 293 -7.70 8.72 -12.49
C ILE A 293 -9.20 9.01 -12.65
N PRO A 294 -9.80 8.74 -13.83
CA PRO A 294 -11.23 8.97 -14.08
C PRO A 294 -12.11 8.20 -13.09
N TYR A 295 -13.08 8.91 -12.53
CA TYR A 295 -14.00 8.40 -11.52
C TYR A 295 -15.43 8.80 -11.92
N TYR A 296 -16.28 7.83 -12.21
CA TYR A 296 -17.63 8.04 -12.72
C TYR A 296 -18.67 7.45 -11.76
N SER A 297 -19.78 8.14 -11.56
CA SER A 297 -20.92 7.61 -10.79
C SER A 297 -21.57 6.44 -11.54
N PHE A 298 -21.88 5.34 -10.85
CA PHE A 298 -22.60 4.20 -11.43
C PHE A 298 -23.90 4.65 -12.11
N LEU A 299 -24.64 5.56 -11.47
CA LEU A 299 -25.86 6.16 -12.00
C LEU A 299 -25.66 6.92 -13.31
N ASP A 300 -24.55 7.63 -13.47
CA ASP A 300 -24.31 8.39 -14.70
C ASP A 300 -23.93 7.48 -15.87
N VAL A 301 -23.22 6.38 -15.59
CA VAL A 301 -22.84 5.41 -16.63
C VAL A 301 -24.06 4.61 -17.09
N ILE A 302 -24.87 4.10 -16.18
CA ILE A 302 -26.06 3.30 -16.52
C ILE A 302 -27.11 4.12 -17.30
N ASN A 303 -27.22 5.41 -16.99
CA ASN A 303 -28.06 6.36 -17.73
C ASN A 303 -27.41 6.87 -19.03
N LYS A 304 -26.26 6.30 -19.44
CA LYS A 304 -25.54 6.64 -20.68
C LYS A 304 -25.17 8.13 -20.79
N LYS A 305 -24.93 8.81 -19.66
CA LYS A 305 -24.47 10.21 -19.64
C LYS A 305 -22.97 10.32 -19.92
N ILE A 306 -22.22 9.24 -19.64
CA ILE A 306 -20.79 9.16 -19.91
C ILE A 306 -20.59 8.54 -21.31
N PRO A 307 -19.81 9.17 -22.20
CA PRO A 307 -19.58 8.68 -23.55
C PRO A 307 -18.80 7.35 -23.55
N ALA A 308 -19.04 6.50 -24.55
CA ALA A 308 -18.42 5.17 -24.67
C ALA A 308 -16.88 5.25 -24.76
N GLU A 309 -16.36 6.31 -25.38
CA GLU A 309 -14.93 6.61 -25.50
C GLU A 309 -14.22 6.72 -24.14
N ALA A 310 -14.96 7.00 -23.06
CA ALA A 310 -14.42 7.01 -21.71
C ALA A 310 -13.96 5.62 -21.24
N PHE A 311 -14.50 4.54 -21.80
CA PHE A 311 -14.29 3.15 -21.37
C PHE A 311 -13.60 2.28 -22.42
N LYS A 312 -13.68 2.67 -23.70
CA LYS A 312 -13.07 1.94 -24.83
C LYS A 312 -11.60 1.63 -24.60
N ASN A 313 -11.23 0.36 -24.75
CA ASN A 313 -9.87 -0.16 -24.59
C ASN A 313 -9.22 0.11 -23.22
N LYS A 314 -10.03 0.27 -22.16
CA LYS A 314 -9.55 0.48 -20.78
C LYS A 314 -9.87 -0.68 -19.86
N ILE A 315 -9.18 -0.70 -18.73
CA ILE A 315 -9.55 -1.46 -17.54
C ILE A 315 -10.61 -0.63 -16.79
N VAL A 316 -11.78 -1.22 -16.54
CA VAL A 316 -12.87 -0.54 -15.84
C VAL A 316 -13.16 -1.26 -14.54
N ILE A 317 -12.99 -0.57 -13.41
CA ILE A 317 -13.23 -1.14 -12.08
C ILE A 317 -14.58 -0.66 -11.58
N ILE A 318 -15.47 -1.57 -11.19
CA ILE A 318 -16.75 -1.27 -10.54
C ILE A 318 -16.59 -1.57 -9.06
N ALA A 319 -16.76 -0.57 -8.19
CA ALA A 319 -16.49 -0.72 -6.76
C ALA A 319 -17.35 0.19 -5.86
N PRO A 320 -17.57 -0.20 -4.59
CA PRO A 320 -18.06 0.68 -3.53
C PRO A 320 -17.13 1.88 -3.29
N SER A 321 -17.69 3.09 -3.22
CA SER A 321 -16.93 4.32 -2.99
C SER A 321 -17.28 5.07 -1.71
N ILE A 322 -18.20 4.54 -0.91
CA ILE A 322 -18.76 5.26 0.26
C ILE A 322 -18.16 4.69 1.54
N PRO A 323 -17.82 5.54 2.54
CA PRO A 323 -17.32 5.12 3.85
C PRO A 323 -18.04 3.94 4.50
N VAL A 324 -19.36 3.88 4.33
CA VAL A 324 -20.24 2.90 4.97
C VAL A 324 -20.03 1.49 4.41
N PHE A 325 -19.64 1.37 3.14
CA PHE A 325 -19.57 0.10 2.42
C PHE A 325 -18.15 -0.29 2.00
N GLY A 326 -17.17 0.59 2.20
CA GLY A 326 -15.77 0.33 1.87
C GLY A 326 -14.84 0.96 2.90
N ALA A 327 -13.76 0.24 3.23
CA ALA A 327 -12.72 0.76 4.09
C ALA A 327 -11.97 1.89 3.36
N ILE A 328 -12.31 3.12 3.72
CA ILE A 328 -11.53 4.29 3.35
C ILE A 328 -10.11 4.15 3.91
N GLN A 329 -9.13 4.45 3.08
CA GLN A 329 -7.72 4.33 3.41
C GLN A 329 -7.04 5.68 3.56
N VAL A 330 -5.97 5.68 4.34
CA VAL A 330 -5.00 6.78 4.39
C VAL A 330 -3.86 6.46 3.44
N THR A 331 -3.48 7.44 2.62
CA THR A 331 -2.34 7.32 1.68
C THR A 331 -1.32 8.43 1.96
N PRO A 332 -0.07 8.30 1.49
CA PRO A 332 0.95 9.34 1.61
C PRO A 332 0.53 10.73 1.12
N ILE A 333 -0.36 10.79 0.13
CA ILE A 333 -0.83 12.04 -0.46
C ILE A 333 -2.00 12.64 0.33
N THR A 334 -3.03 11.83 0.58
CA THR A 334 -4.28 12.31 1.19
C THR A 334 -4.90 11.24 2.07
N PHE A 335 -5.66 11.72 3.04
CA PHE A 335 -6.62 10.94 3.80
C PHE A 335 -7.87 10.76 2.93
N ASN A 336 -8.68 9.77 3.26
CA ASN A 336 -9.97 9.50 2.61
C ASN A 336 -9.91 8.97 1.16
N VAL A 337 -9.21 7.86 0.93
CA VAL A 337 -9.06 7.24 -0.39
C VAL A 337 -9.83 5.92 -0.48
N PRO A 338 -10.78 5.75 -1.43
CA PRO A 338 -11.41 4.46 -1.70
C PRO A 338 -10.39 3.40 -2.18
N ALA A 339 -10.56 2.15 -1.75
CA ALA A 339 -9.66 1.05 -2.12
C ALA A 339 -9.51 0.90 -3.65
N ALA A 340 -10.59 1.01 -4.41
CA ALA A 340 -10.53 0.96 -5.88
C ALA A 340 -9.63 2.02 -6.53
N LYS A 341 -9.46 3.19 -5.89
CA LYS A 341 -8.50 4.21 -6.35
C LYS A 341 -7.05 3.80 -6.06
N ILE A 342 -6.80 3.04 -5.00
CA ILE A 342 -5.49 2.43 -4.74
C ILE A 342 -5.21 1.37 -5.80
N THR A 343 -6.16 0.46 -6.05
CA THR A 343 -6.07 -0.55 -7.12
C THR A 343 -5.77 0.08 -8.48
N ALA A 344 -6.46 1.17 -8.84
CA ALA A 344 -6.22 1.89 -10.08
C ALA A 344 -4.82 2.52 -10.15
N ASN A 345 -4.29 3.02 -9.03
CA ASN A 345 -2.90 3.49 -8.95
C ASN A 345 -1.89 2.37 -9.12
N VAL A 346 -2.14 1.20 -8.52
CA VAL A 346 -1.30 0.00 -8.70
C VAL A 346 -1.24 -0.39 -10.18
N ILE A 347 -2.40 -0.46 -10.84
CA ILE A 347 -2.49 -0.73 -12.29
C ILE A 347 -1.70 0.31 -13.09
N ASP A 348 -1.84 1.61 -12.78
CA ASP A 348 -1.06 2.66 -13.44
C ASP A 348 0.44 2.44 -13.25
N ASN A 349 0.89 2.12 -12.04
CA ASN A 349 2.31 1.88 -11.75
C ASN A 349 2.86 0.76 -12.63
N ILE A 350 2.10 -0.33 -12.74
CA ILE A 350 2.48 -1.51 -13.54
C ILE A 350 2.49 -1.18 -15.04
N ILE A 351 1.44 -0.53 -15.55
CA ILE A 351 1.33 -0.19 -16.98
C ILE A 351 2.36 0.87 -17.38
N SER A 352 2.59 1.87 -16.54
CA SER A 352 3.47 3.01 -16.83
C SER A 352 4.94 2.77 -16.48
N ASN A 353 5.27 1.64 -15.82
CA ASN A 353 6.59 1.38 -15.23
C ASN A 353 7.09 2.50 -14.28
N ASP A 354 6.17 3.12 -13.54
CA ASP A 354 6.46 4.27 -12.68
C ASP A 354 6.39 3.88 -11.20
N TYR A 355 7.48 3.29 -10.70
CA TYR A 355 7.53 2.71 -9.36
C TYR A 355 8.31 3.58 -8.38
N ILE A 356 8.04 3.39 -7.09
CA ILE A 356 9.00 3.66 -6.03
C ILE A 356 9.73 2.35 -5.76
N LEU A 357 11.04 2.38 -5.64
CA LEU A 357 11.82 1.20 -5.28
C LEU A 357 12.91 1.54 -4.27
N ARG A 358 13.33 0.51 -3.53
CA ARG A 358 14.48 0.60 -2.63
C ARG A 358 15.65 -0.16 -3.25
N PRO A 359 16.58 0.53 -3.93
CA PRO A 359 17.70 -0.14 -4.59
C PRO A 359 18.57 -0.93 -3.62
N GLN A 360 19.20 -2.01 -4.10
CA GLN A 360 20.10 -2.81 -3.26
C GLN A 360 21.30 -2.01 -2.75
N TRP A 361 21.79 -1.07 -3.58
CA TRP A 361 22.88 -0.16 -3.21
C TRP A 361 22.46 0.93 -2.21
N ALA A 362 21.15 1.15 -1.99
CA ALA A 362 20.68 2.17 -1.05
C ALA A 362 21.18 1.87 0.36
N LEU A 363 21.16 0.60 0.79
CA LEU A 363 21.71 0.20 2.09
C LEU A 363 23.21 0.54 2.22
N ILE A 364 23.99 0.31 1.18
CA ILE A 364 25.43 0.61 1.18
C ILE A 364 25.63 2.13 1.31
N LEU A 365 24.88 2.91 0.54
CA LEU A 365 24.94 4.38 0.61
C LEU A 365 24.52 4.90 1.99
N GLU A 366 23.45 4.36 2.57
CA GLU A 366 22.98 4.68 3.93
C GLU A 366 24.09 4.45 4.97
N LEU A 367 24.74 3.29 4.92
CA LEU A 367 25.85 2.94 5.82
C LEU A 367 27.10 3.81 5.59
N LEU A 368 27.43 4.11 4.34
CA LEU A 368 28.53 5.02 3.99
C LEU A 368 28.29 6.42 4.54
N MET A 369 27.05 6.92 4.48
CA MET A 369 26.71 8.24 5.03
C MET A 369 26.73 8.27 6.55
N ILE A 370 26.32 7.19 7.22
CA ILE A 370 26.49 7.03 8.68
C ILE A 370 27.99 7.09 9.03
N PHE A 371 28.83 6.34 8.32
CA PHE A 371 30.27 6.34 8.55
C PHE A 371 30.90 7.71 8.27
N PHE A 372 30.53 8.35 7.16
CA PHE A 372 31.00 9.68 6.78
C PHE A 372 30.67 10.72 7.85
N PHE A 373 29.41 10.80 8.31
CA PHE A 373 29.03 11.73 9.37
C PHE A 373 29.65 11.36 10.71
N GLY A 374 29.80 10.07 11.02
CA GLY A 374 30.53 9.59 12.18
C GLY A 374 31.98 10.09 12.22
N LEU A 375 32.69 9.99 11.09
CA LEU A 375 34.08 10.42 10.93
C LEU A 375 34.19 11.94 10.96
N TYR A 376 33.25 12.66 10.33
CA TYR A 376 33.11 14.12 10.44
C TYR A 376 32.93 14.57 11.90
N ILE A 377 32.04 13.91 12.66
CA ILE A 377 31.83 14.16 14.09
C ILE A 377 33.09 13.86 14.90
N ALA A 378 33.78 12.75 14.62
CA ALA A 378 34.96 12.31 15.37
C ALA A 378 36.19 13.20 15.15
N LEU A 379 36.43 13.64 13.91
CA LEU A 379 37.68 14.30 13.52
C LEU A 379 37.54 15.81 13.32
N ILE A 380 36.46 16.27 12.70
CA ILE A 380 36.34 17.65 12.19
C ILE A 380 35.64 18.56 13.21
N ILE A 381 34.50 18.17 13.77
CA ILE A 381 33.76 19.00 14.76
C ILE A 381 34.62 19.40 15.96
N PRO A 382 35.48 18.51 16.55
CA PRO A 382 36.36 18.85 17.66
C PRO A 382 37.46 19.87 17.33
N GLN A 383 37.64 20.24 16.06
CA GLN A 383 38.59 21.26 15.62
C GLN A 383 37.92 22.58 15.28
N LEU A 384 36.64 22.55 14.90
CA LEU A 384 35.89 23.75 14.50
C LEU A 384 35.41 24.57 15.70
N LYS A 385 35.27 25.89 15.47
CA LYS A 385 34.50 26.78 16.35
C LYS A 385 33.02 26.35 16.35
N ALA A 386 32.31 26.56 17.46
CA ALA A 386 30.93 26.11 17.60
C ALA A 386 30.00 26.66 16.48
N SER A 387 30.14 27.95 16.14
CA SER A 387 29.37 28.60 15.07
C SER A 387 29.66 28.03 13.69
N SER A 388 30.95 27.95 13.30
CA SER A 388 31.35 27.36 12.02
C SER A 388 30.93 25.89 11.91
N GLY A 389 31.08 25.12 12.99
CA GLY A 389 30.60 23.74 13.04
C GLY A 389 29.08 23.64 12.89
N ALA A 390 28.31 24.60 13.40
CA ALA A 390 26.86 24.63 13.24
C ALA A 390 26.48 24.77 11.76
N ILE A 391 27.06 25.78 11.10
CA ILE A 391 26.76 26.12 9.71
C ILE A 391 27.15 24.96 8.78
N ILE A 392 28.33 24.38 8.98
CA ILE A 392 28.80 23.26 8.14
C ILE A 392 27.92 22.02 8.37
N SER A 393 27.58 21.70 9.62
CA SER A 393 26.72 20.54 9.92
C SER A 393 25.31 20.73 9.38
N LEU A 394 24.75 21.94 9.46
CA LEU A 394 23.46 22.28 8.88
C LEU A 394 23.50 22.18 7.35
N GLY A 395 24.57 22.66 6.72
CA GLY A 395 24.79 22.53 5.28
C GLY A 395 24.81 21.07 4.83
N PHE A 396 25.56 20.21 5.52
CA PHE A 396 25.56 18.77 5.24
C PHE A 396 24.19 18.11 5.45
N LEU A 397 23.49 18.46 6.52
CA LEU A 397 22.16 17.94 6.81
C LEU A 397 21.18 18.29 5.68
N VAL A 398 21.11 19.56 5.32
CA VAL A 398 20.22 20.07 4.26
C VAL A 398 20.58 19.44 2.92
N PHE A 399 21.87 19.40 2.57
CA PHE A 399 22.33 18.76 1.34
C PHE A 399 21.93 17.28 1.26
N TRP A 400 22.13 16.53 2.35
CA TRP A 400 21.79 15.11 2.40
C TRP A 400 20.29 14.86 2.25
N LEU A 401 19.46 15.60 3.00
CA LEU A 401 18.00 15.48 2.90
C LEU A 401 17.48 15.89 1.51
N ILE A 402 17.99 16.99 0.94
CA ILE A 402 17.64 17.41 -0.42
C ILE A 402 18.04 16.35 -1.45
N THR A 403 19.22 15.75 -1.31
CA THR A 403 19.69 14.69 -2.22
C THR A 403 18.77 13.47 -2.15
N GLY A 404 18.37 13.05 -0.95
CA GLY A 404 17.41 11.95 -0.77
C GLY A 404 16.05 12.25 -1.42
N VAL A 405 15.49 13.43 -1.16
CA VAL A 405 14.21 13.88 -1.77
C VAL A 405 14.33 13.99 -3.29
N PHE A 406 15.45 14.51 -3.80
CA PHE A 406 15.71 14.62 -5.24
C PHE A 406 15.76 13.24 -5.93
N LEU A 407 16.51 12.30 -5.36
CA LEU A 407 16.60 10.93 -5.89
C LEU A 407 15.24 10.22 -5.87
N PHE A 408 14.45 10.47 -4.83
CA PHE A 408 13.08 9.97 -4.74
C PHE A 408 12.17 10.56 -5.82
N MET A 409 12.16 11.88 -5.99
CA MET A 409 11.27 12.57 -6.94
C MET A 409 11.59 12.24 -8.40
N VAL A 410 12.88 12.18 -8.74
CA VAL A 410 13.34 12.03 -10.13
C VAL A 410 13.40 10.56 -10.55
N TYR A 411 13.95 9.69 -9.69
CA TYR A 411 14.21 8.29 -10.03
C TYR A 411 13.32 7.29 -9.29
N GLY A 412 12.51 7.74 -8.32
CA GLY A 412 11.73 6.84 -7.46
C GLY A 412 12.57 6.06 -6.46
N TYR A 413 13.82 6.47 -6.22
CA TYR A 413 14.71 5.77 -5.29
C TYR A 413 14.48 6.21 -3.85
N TRP A 414 13.96 5.29 -3.05
CA TRP A 414 13.79 5.53 -1.62
C TRP A 414 15.07 5.15 -0.85
N ILE A 415 15.80 6.19 -0.42
CA ILE A 415 17.03 6.08 0.36
C ILE A 415 16.76 6.63 1.76
N LYS A 416 16.97 5.80 2.79
CA LYS A 416 16.63 6.15 4.15
C LYS A 416 17.61 7.16 4.72
N SER A 417 17.18 8.42 4.81
CA SER A 417 18.06 9.54 5.13
C SER A 417 18.06 9.91 6.61
N ILE A 418 17.05 9.47 7.37
CA ILE A 418 16.85 9.89 8.76
C ILE A 418 17.91 9.33 9.71
N TYR A 419 18.41 8.11 9.51
CA TYR A 419 19.40 7.50 10.42
C TYR A 419 20.71 8.30 10.47
N SER A 420 21.27 8.63 9.30
CA SER A 420 22.50 9.42 9.19
C SER A 420 22.26 10.89 9.58
N ALA A 421 21.09 11.46 9.25
CA ALA A 421 20.70 12.79 9.69
C ALA A 421 20.63 12.93 11.23
N LEU A 422 20.01 11.95 11.92
CA LEU A 422 19.93 11.94 13.38
C LEU A 422 21.30 11.78 14.03
N LEU A 423 22.18 10.93 13.47
CA LEU A 423 23.56 10.82 13.95
C LEU A 423 24.27 12.17 13.89
N LEU A 424 24.12 12.90 12.77
CA LEU A 424 24.72 14.22 12.60
C LEU A 424 24.22 15.23 13.64
N ILE A 425 22.90 15.30 13.84
CA ILE A 425 22.25 16.21 14.80
C ILE A 425 22.66 15.88 16.24
N VAL A 426 22.47 14.62 16.66
CA VAL A 426 22.77 14.17 18.03
C VAL A 426 24.26 14.26 18.31
N GLY A 427 25.11 13.87 17.36
CA GLY A 427 26.57 13.94 17.51
C GLY A 427 27.09 15.37 17.63
N TYR A 428 26.55 16.30 16.84
CA TYR A 428 26.88 17.72 16.96
C TYR A 428 26.49 18.26 18.35
N ILE A 429 25.26 18.00 18.80
CA ILE A 429 24.77 18.41 20.12
C ILE A 429 25.64 17.82 21.23
N ALA A 430 25.95 16.53 21.18
CA ALA A 430 26.74 15.84 22.22
C ALA A 430 28.15 16.45 22.37
N ILE A 431 28.84 16.74 21.26
CA ILE A 431 30.18 17.35 21.30
C ILE A 431 30.13 18.76 21.88
N ILE A 432 29.14 19.56 21.51
CA ILE A 432 29.01 20.95 21.96
C ILE A 432 28.60 21.04 23.42
N SER A 433 27.61 20.26 23.84
CA SER A 433 27.19 20.19 25.24
C SER A 433 28.38 19.86 26.14
N LYS A 434 29.21 18.89 25.74
CA LYS A 434 30.43 18.57 26.49
C LYS A 434 31.44 19.71 26.49
N ARG A 435 31.69 20.36 25.35
CA ARG A 435 32.61 21.51 25.26
C ARG A 435 32.15 22.66 26.14
N TYR A 436 30.84 22.90 26.20
CA TYR A 436 30.23 23.90 27.07
C TYR A 436 30.47 23.55 28.54
N LEU A 437 30.11 22.34 28.98
CA LEU A 437 30.32 21.87 30.36
C LEU A 437 31.80 21.91 30.79
N LEU A 438 32.72 21.57 29.88
CA LEU A 438 34.17 21.67 30.17
C LEU A 438 34.62 23.12 30.33
N ARG A 439 34.09 24.06 29.53
CA ARG A 439 34.35 25.49 29.68
C ARG A 439 33.77 26.03 30.98
N GLU A 440 32.56 25.63 31.35
CA GLU A 440 31.91 26.01 32.62
C GLU A 440 32.79 25.62 33.81
N ARG A 441 33.18 24.34 33.91
CA ARG A 441 34.04 23.82 34.98
C ARG A 441 35.42 24.47 35.01
N LEU A 442 35.95 24.86 33.85
CA LEU A 442 37.22 25.59 33.76
C LEU A 442 37.08 27.01 34.28
N LYS A 443 35.99 27.72 33.94
CA LYS A 443 35.70 29.04 34.48
C LYS A 443 35.53 29.01 36.00
N GLU A 444 34.80 28.02 36.52
CA GLU A 444 34.64 27.83 37.97
C GLU A 444 35.97 27.60 38.68
N ARG A 445 36.87 26.77 38.14
CA ARG A 445 38.21 26.56 38.71
C ARG A 445 39.06 27.82 38.67
N ILE A 446 39.08 28.53 37.54
CA ILE A 446 39.85 29.79 37.42
C ILE A 446 39.30 30.83 38.39
N TYR A 447 37.98 30.92 38.55
CA TYR A 447 37.36 31.81 39.51
C TYR A 447 37.73 31.42 40.95
N ALA A 448 37.63 30.13 41.32
CA ALA A 448 38.03 29.62 42.63
C ALA A 448 39.53 29.89 42.93
N ASP A 449 40.42 29.63 41.97
CA ASP A 449 41.85 29.91 42.08
C ASP A 449 42.12 31.42 42.22
N SER A 450 41.40 32.27 41.49
CA SER A 450 41.53 33.73 41.59
C SER A 450 41.06 34.26 42.95
N VAL A 451 39.98 33.70 43.51
CA VAL A 451 39.48 34.03 44.84
C VAL A 451 40.47 33.57 45.92
N ALA A 452 41.02 32.36 45.80
CA ALA A 452 42.04 31.84 46.71
C ALA A 452 43.31 32.70 46.68
N THR A 453 43.78 33.07 45.49
CA THR A 453 44.98 33.91 45.29
C THR A 453 44.77 35.31 45.87
N ASN A 454 43.60 35.93 45.62
CA ASN A 454 43.26 37.22 46.22
C ASN A 454 43.14 37.16 47.75
N LYS A 455 42.65 36.03 48.30
CA LYS A 455 42.56 35.81 49.75
C LYS A 455 43.95 35.64 50.38
N MET A 456 44.88 34.95 49.72
CA MET A 456 46.29 34.86 50.18
C MET A 456 46.96 36.24 50.14
N ARG A 457 46.83 36.98 49.04
CA ARG A 457 47.44 38.31 48.89
C ARG A 457 46.96 39.31 49.95
N LYS A 458 45.69 39.22 50.36
CA LYS A 458 45.12 39.99 51.48
C LYS A 458 45.70 39.59 52.84
N ARG A 459 45.96 38.30 53.05
CA ARG A 459 46.64 37.82 54.28
C ARG A 459 48.09 38.30 54.35
N ASP A 460 48.82 38.24 53.25
CA ASP A 460 50.22 38.69 53.19
C ASP A 460 50.33 40.21 53.43
N THR A 461 49.37 41.00 52.92
CA THR A 461 49.31 42.46 53.19
C THR A 461 48.87 42.81 54.60
N GLN A 462 48.12 41.93 55.30
CA GLN A 462 47.82 42.10 56.72
C GLN A 462 49.00 41.70 57.61
N GLN A 463 49.77 40.67 57.23
CA GLN A 463 50.99 40.29 57.94
C GLN A 463 52.14 41.29 57.76
N ALA A 464 52.19 42.02 56.65
CA ALA A 464 53.19 43.08 56.43
C ALA A 464 52.85 44.41 57.13
N LYS A 465 51.66 44.54 57.74
CA LYS A 465 51.19 45.74 58.46
C LYS A 465 51.18 45.58 59.99
N ASN A 466 51.44 44.38 60.49
CA ASN A 466 51.70 44.08 61.90
C ASN A 466 53.18 43.82 62.08
#